data_AF-D0MW58-F1
#
_entry.id   AF-D0MW58-F1
#
_cell.length_a   1.000
_cell.length_b   1.000
_cell.length_c   1.000
_cell.angle_alpha   90.00
_cell.angle_beta   90.00
_cell.angle_gamma   90.00
#
_symmetry.space_group_name_H-M   'P 1'
#
loop_
_entity.id
_entity.type
_entity.pdbx_description
1 polymer ?
#
loop_
_entity_poly.entity_id
_entity_poly.type
_entity_poly.pdbx_seq_one_letter_code
_entity_poly.pdbx_strand_id
1 'polypeptide(L)'
;MGMRFIKGRSRNIMAETTANVAFRAQYLRKKVLNLNRRNFPVRPEVYLDETFCNLHHVANLSWVDEDKLRYTKSGRGPRFCIIAAEVWQSNLKRKNDDDYHGNFNIEQFKKWFTNLSAILASKYGPCNIHMDGASYHKRQTNPTPQSSIRYA
;
A
#
# COMPACT_ATOMS: atom_id res chain seq x y z
N MET A 1 4.90 33.98 -22.88
CA MET A 1 4.19 32.84 -22.27
C MET A 1 4.48 31.61 -23.12
N GLY A 2 5.51 30.82 -22.76
CA GLY A 2 5.89 29.61 -23.47
C GLY A 2 5.32 28.37 -22.78
N MET A 3 4.65 27.50 -23.54
CA MET A 3 4.36 26.14 -23.08
C MET A 3 5.40 25.20 -23.64
N ARG A 4 5.86 24.25 -22.82
CA ARG A 4 6.80 23.21 -23.23
C ARG A 4 6.13 21.84 -23.15
N PHE A 5 6.39 21.01 -24.17
CA PHE A 5 5.96 19.62 -24.17
C PHE A 5 6.95 18.78 -23.38
N ILE A 6 6.55 18.32 -22.19
CA ILE A 6 7.44 17.58 -21.28
C ILE A 6 6.89 16.21 -20.91
N LYS A 7 7.82 15.28 -20.67
CA LYS A 7 7.54 13.99 -20.03
C LYS A 7 7.46 14.19 -18.52
N GLY A 8 6.39 13.66 -17.90
CA GLY A 8 6.23 13.74 -16.45
C GLY A 8 7.39 13.04 -15.72
N ARG A 9 7.87 13.63 -14.62
CA ARG A 9 8.93 13.03 -13.78
C ARG A 9 8.28 12.17 -12.70
N SER A 10 8.89 11.01 -12.40
CA SER A 10 8.52 10.23 -11.22
C SER A 10 9.08 10.90 -9.97
N ARG A 11 8.34 10.83 -8.85
CA ARG A 11 8.84 11.32 -7.56
C ARG A 11 9.93 10.39 -7.04
N ASN A 12 10.94 10.94 -6.38
CA ASN A 12 11.83 10.10 -5.57
C ASN A 12 11.01 9.58 -4.38
N ILE A 13 10.70 8.29 -4.40
CA ILE A 13 9.89 7.62 -3.38
C ILE A 13 10.69 7.19 -2.15
N MET A 14 12.02 7.31 -2.19
CA MET A 14 12.88 6.90 -1.08
C MET A 14 12.82 7.93 0.04
N ALA A 15 11.99 7.65 1.05
CA ALA A 15 11.92 8.41 2.30
C ALA A 15 12.99 7.90 3.30
N GLU A 16 14.27 8.04 2.95
CA GLU A 16 15.39 7.58 3.79
C GLU A 16 15.73 8.61 4.88
N THR A 17 14.97 8.60 5.97
CA THR A 17 15.33 9.29 7.21
C THR A 17 16.21 8.39 8.08
N THR A 18 17.01 8.96 8.99
CA THR A 18 17.80 8.18 9.96
C THR A 18 16.94 7.17 10.74
N ALA A 19 15.72 7.57 11.10
CA ALA A 19 14.75 6.69 11.74
C ALA A 19 14.34 5.52 10.84
N ASN A 20 14.00 5.79 9.57
CA ASN A 20 13.61 4.75 8.62
C ASN A 20 14.76 3.77 8.33
N VAL A 21 16.00 4.27 8.22
CA VAL A 21 17.20 3.43 8.10
C VAL A 21 17.34 2.50 9.31
N ALA A 22 17.17 3.02 10.53
CA ALA A 22 17.24 2.22 11.75
C ALA A 22 16.13 1.15 11.81
N PHE A 23 14.89 1.50 11.43
CA PHE A 23 13.78 0.55 11.33
C PHE A 23 14.06 -0.54 10.31
N ARG A 24 14.56 -0.20 9.12
CA ARG A 24 14.95 -1.15 8.07
C ARG A 24 16.05 -2.10 8.57
N ALA A 25 17.05 -1.58 9.27
CA ALA A 25 18.11 -2.41 9.84
C ALA A 25 17.56 -3.41 10.88
N GLN A 26 16.67 -2.97 11.76
CA GLN A 26 16.02 -3.85 12.75
C GLN A 26 15.14 -4.91 12.06
N TYR A 27 14.39 -4.52 11.04
CA TYR A 27 13.57 -5.42 10.25
C TYR A 27 14.42 -6.51 9.57
N LEU A 28 15.50 -6.11 8.89
CA LEU A 28 16.42 -7.05 8.24
C LEU A 28 17.07 -8.02 9.23
N ARG A 29 17.43 -7.57 10.44
CA ARG A 29 17.92 -8.46 11.50
C ARG A 29 16.90 -9.54 11.84
N LYS A 30 15.62 -9.19 12.01
CA LYS A 30 14.54 -10.18 12.23
C LYS A 30 14.40 -11.15 11.07
N LYS A 31 14.53 -10.67 9.83
CA LYS A 31 14.49 -11.52 8.62
C LYS A 31 15.62 -12.53 8.60
N VAL A 32 16.85 -12.10 8.89
CA VAL A 32 18.02 -12.99 8.95
C VAL A 32 17.89 -14.01 10.08
N LEU A 33 17.36 -13.62 11.25
CA LEU A 33 17.12 -14.54 12.36
C LEU A 33 16.10 -15.65 12.03
N ASN A 34 15.22 -15.43 11.06
CA ASN A 34 14.29 -16.45 10.60
C ASN A 34 14.92 -17.41 9.57
N LEU A 35 16.22 -17.33 9.28
CA LEU A 35 16.88 -18.22 8.33
C LEU A 35 17.57 -19.40 9.04
N ASN A 36 17.49 -20.58 8.45
CA ASN A 36 18.29 -21.74 8.88
C ASN A 36 19.71 -21.69 8.28
N ARG A 37 20.55 -22.67 8.62
CA ARG A 37 21.95 -22.77 8.13
C ARG A 37 22.09 -22.83 6.60
N ARG A 38 21.03 -23.16 5.87
CA ARG A 38 20.97 -23.20 4.40
C ARG A 38 20.30 -21.96 3.79
N ASN A 39 20.09 -20.91 4.60
CA ASN A 39 19.41 -19.67 4.21
C ASN A 39 17.93 -19.86 3.78
N PHE A 40 17.26 -20.91 4.25
CA PHE A 40 15.82 -21.05 4.07
C PHE A 40 15.05 -20.55 5.29
N PRO A 41 13.87 -19.92 5.10
CA PRO A 41 13.02 -19.50 6.20
C PRO A 41 12.62 -20.69 7.10
N VAL A 42 12.81 -20.55 8.41
CA VAL A 42 12.37 -21.49 9.44
C VAL A 42 10.86 -21.39 9.63
N ARG A 43 10.33 -20.16 9.69
CA ARG A 43 8.90 -19.89 9.58
C ARG A 43 8.56 -19.39 8.18
N PRO A 44 7.48 -19.88 7.56
CA PRO A 44 6.97 -19.33 6.31
C PRO A 44 6.75 -17.81 6.40
N GLU A 45 7.15 -17.11 5.35
CA GLU A 45 7.03 -15.67 5.21
C GLU A 45 6.00 -15.38 4.13
N VAL A 46 4.93 -14.68 4.47
CA VAL A 46 3.86 -14.30 3.55
C VAL A 46 3.89 -12.79 3.37
N TYR A 47 3.99 -12.34 2.13
CA TYR A 47 4.04 -10.92 1.79
C TYR A 47 2.75 -10.52 1.10
N LEU A 48 2.09 -9.51 1.68
CA LEU A 48 0.87 -8.94 1.15
C LEU A 48 1.16 -7.53 0.69
N ASP A 49 0.72 -7.24 -0.53
CA ASP A 49 0.83 -5.92 -1.13
C ASP A 49 -0.39 -5.72 -2.03
N GLU A 50 -0.74 -4.45 -2.24
CA GLU A 50 -1.79 -4.03 -3.14
C GLU A 50 -1.20 -3.28 -4.34
N THR A 51 -1.50 -3.76 -5.54
CA THR A 51 -1.19 -3.03 -6.77
C THR A 51 -2.45 -2.71 -7.53
N PHE A 52 -2.46 -1.58 -8.24
CA PHE A 52 -3.63 -1.10 -8.95
C PHE A 52 -3.38 -1.04 -10.45
N CYS A 53 -4.24 -1.70 -11.22
CA CYS A 53 -4.25 -1.57 -12.68
C CYS A 53 -5.30 -0.55 -13.10
N ASN A 54 -4.89 0.48 -13.86
CA ASN A 54 -5.79 1.49 -14.40
C ASN A 54 -6.40 1.00 -15.72
N LEU A 55 -7.73 1.13 -15.88
CA LEU A 55 -8.38 0.82 -17.16
C LEU A 55 -7.98 1.80 -18.27
N HIS A 56 -7.65 3.05 -17.91
CA HIS A 56 -7.24 4.08 -18.86
C HIS A 56 -5.81 4.52 -18.59
N HIS A 57 -4.96 4.41 -19.62
CA HIS A 57 -3.60 4.95 -19.59
C HIS A 57 -3.64 6.48 -19.72
N VAL A 58 -2.70 7.17 -19.08
CA VAL A 58 -2.53 8.62 -19.24
C VAL A 58 -1.41 8.84 -20.24
N ALA A 59 -1.59 9.81 -21.15
CA ALA A 59 -0.50 10.21 -22.04
C ALA A 59 0.73 10.64 -21.21
N ASN A 60 1.88 10.03 -21.50
CA ASN A 60 3.15 10.30 -20.81
C ASN A 60 3.67 11.72 -21.03
N LEU A 61 3.12 12.43 -22.03
CA LEU A 61 3.54 13.74 -22.49
C LEU A 61 2.39 14.72 -22.36
N SER A 62 2.70 15.96 -21.99
CA SER A 62 1.71 17.04 -21.93
C SER A 62 2.37 18.41 -22.02
N TRP A 63 1.60 19.38 -22.48
CA TRP A 63 1.98 20.79 -22.47
C TRP A 63 1.84 21.35 -21.05
N VAL A 64 2.89 21.99 -20.55
CA VAL A 64 2.89 22.73 -19.28
C VAL A 64 3.61 24.06 -19.46
N ASP A 65 3.29 25.04 -18.61
CA ASP A 65 4.04 26.29 -18.53
C ASP A 65 5.49 26.00 -18.10
N GLU A 66 6.45 26.78 -18.59
CA GLU A 66 7.88 26.61 -18.37
C GLU A 66 8.28 26.45 -16.89
N ASP A 67 7.55 27.09 -15.97
CA ASP A 67 7.85 27.08 -14.53
C ASP A 67 7.24 25.90 -13.76
N LYS A 68 6.45 25.03 -14.41
CA LYS A 68 5.66 24.00 -13.71
C LYS A 68 6.23 22.59 -13.91
N LEU A 69 6.57 21.94 -12.79
CA LEU A 69 6.89 20.51 -12.76
C LEU A 69 5.60 19.67 -12.80
N ARG A 70 5.55 18.70 -13.72
CA ARG A 70 4.47 17.71 -13.79
C ARG A 70 4.93 16.35 -13.28
N TYR A 71 4.26 15.88 -12.23
CA TYR A 71 4.27 14.48 -11.83
C TYR A 71 3.23 13.71 -12.65
N THR A 72 3.56 12.50 -13.07
CA THR A 72 2.61 11.61 -13.77
C THR A 72 1.40 11.37 -12.88
N LYS A 73 0.23 11.90 -13.27
CA LYS A 73 -1.05 11.61 -12.60
C LYS A 73 -1.48 10.20 -12.98
N SER A 74 -2.14 9.49 -12.06
CA SER A 74 -2.84 8.24 -12.39
C SER A 74 -4.04 8.56 -13.29
N GLY A 75 -4.37 7.65 -14.21
CA GLY A 75 -5.47 7.86 -15.16
C GLY A 75 -6.79 8.04 -14.46
N ARG A 76 -7.63 8.95 -14.98
CA ARG A 76 -9.06 8.97 -14.65
C ARG A 76 -9.68 7.70 -15.24
N GLY A 77 -10.39 6.93 -14.42
CA GLY A 77 -11.08 5.72 -14.88
C GLY A 77 -11.23 4.68 -13.77
N PRO A 78 -12.00 3.59 -14.03
CA PRO A 78 -12.05 2.40 -13.20
C PRO A 78 -10.66 1.78 -12.99
N ARG A 79 -10.49 1.09 -11.86
CA ARG A 79 -9.24 0.41 -11.51
C ARG A 79 -9.52 -0.99 -10.98
N PHE A 80 -8.56 -1.88 -11.12
CA PHE A 80 -8.54 -3.16 -10.43
C PHE A 80 -7.52 -3.07 -9.29
N CYS A 81 -7.92 -3.46 -8.09
CA CYS A 81 -6.99 -3.69 -6.98
C CYS A 81 -6.58 -5.16 -7.04
N ILE A 82 -5.29 -5.42 -7.06
CA ILE A 82 -4.75 -6.77 -7.03
C ILE A 82 -4.02 -6.88 -5.70
N ILE A 83 -4.53 -7.73 -4.83
CA ILE A 83 -3.85 -8.09 -3.58
C ILE A 83 -3.05 -9.35 -3.89
N ALA A 84 -1.88 -9.53 -3.27
CA ALA A 84 -0.93 -10.63 -3.54
C ALA A 84 -1.47 -12.09 -3.48
N ALA A 85 -2.78 -12.31 -3.42
CA ALA A 85 -3.42 -13.59 -3.68
C ALA A 85 -4.75 -13.53 -4.49
N GLU A 86 -5.35 -12.35 -4.75
CA GLU A 86 -6.68 -12.25 -5.41
C GLU A 86 -6.89 -10.90 -6.13
N VAL A 87 -7.65 -10.92 -7.24
CA VAL A 87 -8.05 -9.72 -8.00
C VAL A 87 -9.40 -9.21 -7.50
N TRP A 88 -9.44 -7.94 -7.08
CA TRP A 88 -10.64 -7.25 -6.59
C TRP A 88 -11.08 -6.15 -7.57
N GLN A 89 -12.35 -6.21 -7.98
CA GLN A 89 -12.94 -5.23 -8.89
C GLN A 89 -13.36 -3.96 -8.13
N SER A 90 -12.71 -2.83 -8.43
CA SER A 90 -12.92 -1.57 -7.71
C SER A 90 -13.74 -0.57 -8.55
N ASN A 91 -15.04 -0.81 -8.69
CA ASN A 91 -15.89 -0.08 -9.65
C ASN A 91 -16.46 1.27 -9.17
N LEU A 92 -16.06 1.83 -8.02
CA LEU A 92 -16.68 3.05 -7.49
C LEU A 92 -15.64 4.09 -7.09
N LYS A 93 -15.55 5.17 -7.88
CA LYS A 93 -14.87 6.41 -7.49
C LYS A 93 -15.89 7.33 -6.83
N ARG A 94 -15.62 7.81 -5.61
CA ARG A 94 -16.34 8.98 -5.07
C ARG A 94 -15.87 10.22 -5.85
N LYS A 95 -16.79 11.10 -6.22
CA LYS A 95 -16.47 12.38 -6.88
C LYS A 95 -15.56 13.19 -5.94
N ASN A 96 -14.39 13.61 -6.44
CA ASN A 96 -13.38 14.42 -5.74
C ASN A 96 -12.53 13.76 -4.65
N ASP A 97 -12.30 12.45 -4.69
CA ASP A 97 -11.28 11.84 -3.83
C ASP A 97 -10.03 11.43 -4.64
N ASP A 98 -8.90 12.09 -4.34
CA ASP A 98 -7.57 11.62 -4.72
C ASP A 98 -7.10 10.51 -3.76
N ASP A 99 -7.82 10.29 -2.64
CA ASP A 99 -7.63 9.14 -1.74
C ASP A 99 -8.27 7.89 -2.35
N TYR A 100 -7.41 6.98 -2.81
CA TYR A 100 -7.78 5.74 -3.46
C TYR A 100 -8.12 4.61 -2.47
N HIS A 101 -7.92 4.84 -1.17
CA HIS A 101 -8.24 3.87 -0.12
C HIS A 101 -9.76 3.76 0.15
N GLY A 102 -10.59 4.58 -0.49
CA GLY A 102 -12.03 4.61 -0.24
C GLY A 102 -12.81 3.36 -0.69
N ASN A 103 -12.28 2.54 -1.60
CA ASN A 103 -13.04 1.42 -2.18
C ASN A 103 -12.69 0.04 -1.60
N PHE A 104 -11.47 -0.13 -1.09
CA PHE A 104 -11.07 -1.31 -0.31
C PHE A 104 -11.07 -0.92 1.17
N ASN A 105 -12.18 -1.20 1.84
CA ASN A 105 -12.39 -0.78 3.23
C ASN A 105 -12.03 -1.89 4.23
N ILE A 106 -11.96 -1.50 5.50
CA ILE A 106 -11.55 -2.38 6.60
C ILE A 106 -12.40 -3.66 6.70
N GLU A 107 -13.71 -3.59 6.42
CA GLU A 107 -14.58 -4.77 6.52
C GLU A 107 -14.27 -5.80 5.42
N GLN A 108 -14.04 -5.33 4.20
CA GLN A 108 -13.63 -6.17 3.07
C GLN A 108 -12.27 -6.81 3.35
N PHE A 109 -11.28 -6.01 3.80
CA PHE A 109 -9.97 -6.51 4.19
C PHE A 109 -10.08 -7.55 5.31
N LYS A 110 -10.85 -7.26 6.36
CA LYS A 110 -11.03 -8.17 7.50
C LYS A 110 -11.60 -9.53 7.06
N LYS A 111 -12.65 -9.53 6.23
CA LYS A 111 -13.26 -10.76 5.72
C LYS A 111 -12.26 -11.58 4.90
N TRP A 112 -11.58 -10.94 3.96
CA TRP A 112 -10.57 -11.57 3.12
C TRP A 112 -9.39 -12.12 3.94
N PHE A 113 -8.82 -11.30 4.83
CA PHE A 113 -7.69 -11.65 5.67
C PHE A 113 -7.99 -12.80 6.64
N THR A 114 -9.24 -12.89 7.11
CA THR A 114 -9.71 -14.02 7.96
C THR A 114 -9.67 -15.33 7.18
N ASN A 115 -10.17 -15.33 5.93
CA ASN A 115 -10.13 -16.51 5.07
C ASN A 115 -8.68 -16.92 4.75
N LEU A 116 -7.84 -15.95 4.36
CA LEU A 116 -6.43 -16.18 4.10
C LEU A 116 -5.74 -16.80 5.33
N SER A 117 -5.98 -16.24 6.52
CA SER A 117 -5.38 -16.75 7.77
C SER A 117 -5.79 -18.19 8.06
N ALA A 118 -7.05 -18.56 7.82
CA ALA A 118 -7.53 -19.93 7.98
C ALA A 118 -6.82 -20.90 7.01
N ILE A 119 -6.66 -20.51 5.75
CA ILE A 119 -5.95 -21.31 4.74
C ILE A 119 -4.47 -21.47 5.13
N LEU A 120 -3.81 -20.39 5.54
CA LEU A 120 -2.41 -20.41 5.95
C LEU A 120 -2.18 -21.30 7.17
N ALA A 121 -3.04 -21.18 8.18
CA ALA A 121 -2.98 -22.01 9.38
C ALA A 121 -3.17 -23.50 9.05
N SER A 122 -4.15 -23.83 8.19
CA SER A 122 -4.43 -25.21 7.82
C SER A 122 -3.32 -25.85 6.97
N LYS A 123 -2.75 -25.12 6.01
CA LYS A 123 -1.82 -25.67 5.02
C LYS A 123 -0.34 -25.55 5.41
N TYR A 124 0.03 -24.47 6.11
CA TYR A 124 1.42 -24.12 6.39
C TYR A 124 1.73 -23.92 7.88
N GLY A 125 0.71 -23.92 8.75
CA GLY A 125 0.88 -23.69 10.18
C GLY A 125 1.30 -22.24 10.51
N PRO A 126 2.04 -22.03 11.61
CA PRO A 126 2.48 -20.69 12.03
C PRO A 126 3.33 -20.00 10.96
N CYS A 127 2.91 -18.81 10.53
CA CYS A 127 3.62 -18.01 9.52
C CYS A 127 3.78 -16.55 9.98
N ASN A 128 4.73 -15.86 9.37
CA ASN A 128 4.96 -14.43 9.54
C ASN A 128 4.33 -13.70 8.35
N ILE A 129 3.37 -12.82 8.60
CA ILE A 129 2.70 -12.04 7.56
C ILE A 129 3.26 -10.61 7.57
N HIS A 130 3.69 -10.13 6.40
CA HIS A 130 4.22 -8.79 6.17
C HIS A 130 3.22 -7.98 5.36
N MET A 131 2.89 -6.79 5.86
CA MET A 131 2.00 -5.82 5.24
C MET A 131 2.62 -4.43 5.37
N ASP A 132 2.20 -3.51 4.52
CA ASP A 132 2.61 -2.12 4.62
C ASP A 132 1.90 -1.41 5.81
N GLY A 133 2.24 -0.13 5.99
CA GLY A 133 1.71 0.68 7.09
C GLY A 133 0.30 1.26 6.87
N ALA A 134 -0.44 0.84 5.82
CA ALA A 134 -1.69 1.45 5.43
C ALA A 134 -2.72 1.48 6.58
N SER A 135 -3.55 2.53 6.59
CA SER A 135 -4.48 2.80 7.69
C SER A 135 -5.54 1.69 7.84
N TYR A 136 -6.01 1.09 6.75
CA TYR A 136 -7.03 0.04 6.78
C TYR A 136 -6.50 -1.33 7.22
N HIS A 137 -5.17 -1.55 7.26
CA HIS A 137 -4.56 -2.74 7.87
C HIS A 137 -4.66 -2.76 9.40
N LYS A 138 -4.96 -1.62 10.02
CA LYS A 138 -4.98 -1.46 11.48
C LYS A 138 -6.33 -0.89 11.91
N ARG A 139 -7.07 -1.62 12.74
CA ARG A 139 -8.28 -1.10 13.40
C ARG A 139 -8.16 -1.23 14.91
N GLN A 140 -8.13 -0.09 15.58
CA GLN A 140 -8.25 -0.02 17.04
C GLN A 140 -9.73 0.22 17.39
N THR A 141 -10.38 -0.77 17.99
CA THR A 141 -11.80 -0.68 18.39
C THR A 141 -12.00 -0.03 19.74
N ASN A 142 -10.97 -0.04 20.60
CA ASN A 142 -10.98 0.59 21.91
C ASN A 142 -9.80 1.58 22.02
N PRO A 143 -9.94 2.80 21.48
CA PRO A 143 -8.91 3.82 21.61
C PRO A 143 -8.78 4.29 23.05
N THR A 144 -7.54 4.49 23.51
CA THR A 144 -7.28 5.21 24.76
C THR A 144 -7.88 6.62 24.63
N PRO A 145 -8.55 7.16 25.66
CA PRO A 145 -9.12 8.50 25.59
C PRO A 145 -8.05 9.51 25.17
N GLN A 146 -8.27 10.21 24.06
CA GLN A 146 -7.37 11.28 23.63
C GLN A 146 -7.78 12.59 24.32
N SER A 147 -6.80 13.36 24.76
CA SER A 147 -6.98 14.66 25.44
C SER A 147 -7.70 15.71 24.59
N SER A 148 -7.98 15.42 23.31
CA SER A 148 -8.67 16.31 22.37
C SER A 148 -10.20 16.15 22.34
N ILE A 149 -10.81 15.34 23.21
CA ILE A 149 -12.28 15.32 23.34
C ILE A 149 -12.70 16.52 24.21
N ARG A 150 -13.03 17.64 23.56
CA ARG A 150 -13.83 18.69 24.23
C ARG A 150 -15.26 18.19 24.33
N TYR A 151 -15.75 17.96 25.54
CA TYR A 151 -17.18 17.86 25.79
C TYR A 151 -17.84 19.18 25.36
N ALA A 152 -18.80 19.08 24.44
CA ALA A 152 -19.70 20.18 24.09
C ALA A 152 -20.85 20.24 25.11
#